data_AF-A0A0C3BYK1-F1
#
_entry.id   AF-A0A0C3BYK1-F1
#
_cell.length_a   1.000
_cell.length_b   1.000
_cell.length_c   1.000
_cell.angle_alpha   90.00
_cell.angle_beta   90.00
_cell.angle_gamma   90.00
#
_symmetry.space_group_name_H-M   'P 1'
#
loop_
_entity.id
_entity.type
_entity.pdbx_description
1 polymer ?
#
loop_
_entity_poly.entity_id
_entity_poly.type
_entity_poly.pdbx_seq_one_letter_code
_entity_poly.pdbx_strand_id
1 'polypeptide(L)'
;MSATSQQHGCLDHVFSIFAGRQHPFIILEEDAFRWMGQRVAPREDLDLLIRDSELEGIKTDLLATGRYDLVEQNLAYRLHDPYTQQVPRLRLKPDSSECISLWSESVYMLNVDGEKIEVPDTEAWNVVLMEERFDVDPSWANAASIGYTTRIGDGVKILPPIRCQSADKKYPIYIPTLPRMLDALLDQSRYRIIHPEEFPLSGTNRAKYHLLNFTRYLHLEKPVQRERVLPELAERNRADMVTILNNYKRKPKIPM
;
A
#
# COMPACT_ATOMS: atom_id res chain seq x y z
N MET A 1 -10.58 8.39 -42.11
CA MET A 1 -9.50 8.35 -41.10
C MET A 1 -10.14 8.73 -39.78
N SER A 2 -10.33 7.74 -38.90
CA SER A 2 -10.95 7.97 -37.59
C SER A 2 -9.90 8.59 -36.67
N ALA A 3 -10.16 9.78 -36.15
CA ALA A 3 -9.34 10.37 -35.10
C ALA A 3 -9.46 9.48 -33.86
N THR A 4 -8.40 8.75 -33.54
CA THR A 4 -8.25 8.09 -32.25
C THR A 4 -8.34 9.15 -31.17
N SER A 5 -9.43 9.19 -30.42
CA SER A 5 -9.51 9.98 -29.19
C SER A 5 -8.39 9.50 -28.27
N GLN A 6 -7.35 10.31 -28.09
CA GLN A 6 -6.27 10.06 -27.14
C GLN A 6 -6.91 9.89 -25.76
N GLN A 7 -7.00 8.65 -25.27
CA GLN A 7 -7.44 8.40 -23.90
C GLN A 7 -6.37 8.98 -22.97
N HIS A 8 -6.67 10.14 -22.38
CA HIS A 8 -5.84 10.75 -21.35
C HIS A 8 -5.92 9.88 -20.09
N GLY A 9 -4.77 9.55 -19.50
CA GLY A 9 -4.72 8.85 -18.22
C GLY A 9 -5.17 9.79 -17.10
N CYS A 10 -5.93 9.27 -16.13
CA CYS A 10 -6.48 10.10 -15.06
C CYS A 10 -5.40 10.75 -14.17
N LEU A 11 -4.19 10.17 -14.13
CA LEU A 11 -3.06 10.65 -13.32
C LEU A 11 -1.89 11.22 -14.15
N ASP A 12 -2.08 11.44 -15.45
CA ASP A 12 -1.03 11.91 -16.36
C ASP A 12 -0.34 13.21 -15.90
N HIS A 13 -1.08 14.12 -15.25
CA HIS A 13 -0.52 15.35 -14.68
C HIS A 13 0.29 15.08 -13.41
N VAL A 14 -0.14 14.15 -12.56
CA VAL A 14 0.61 13.73 -11.37
C VAL A 14 1.93 13.10 -11.79
N PHE A 15 1.92 12.17 -12.75
CA PHE A 15 3.15 11.56 -13.27
C PHE A 15 4.12 12.60 -13.85
N SER A 16 3.60 13.66 -14.48
CA SER A 16 4.46 14.73 -15.01
C SER A 16 5.17 15.51 -13.91
N ILE A 17 4.51 15.75 -12.76
CA ILE A 17 5.12 16.38 -11.58
C ILE A 17 6.22 15.50 -11.01
N PHE A 18 5.94 14.21 -10.80
CA PHE A 18 6.91 13.25 -10.28
C PHE A 18 8.12 13.11 -11.21
N ALA A 19 7.89 13.06 -12.52
CA ALA A 19 8.95 13.04 -13.52
C ALA A 19 9.81 14.30 -13.50
N GLY A 20 9.19 15.49 -13.43
CA GLY A 20 9.89 16.77 -13.35
C GLY A 20 10.79 16.90 -12.11
N ARG A 21 10.39 16.24 -11.01
CA ARG A 21 11.17 16.16 -9.77
C ARG A 21 12.12 14.97 -9.68
N GLN A 22 12.15 14.10 -10.68
CA GLN A 22 12.90 12.84 -10.64
C GLN A 22 12.56 11.99 -9.39
N HIS A 23 11.30 12.05 -8.95
CA HIS A 23 10.81 11.34 -7.79
C HIS A 23 10.11 10.03 -8.23
N PRO A 24 10.49 8.85 -7.71
CA PRO A 24 9.81 7.61 -8.07
C PRO A 24 8.35 7.63 -7.63
N PHE A 25 7.47 7.01 -8.40
CA PHE A 25 6.05 6.91 -8.06
C PHE A 25 5.82 5.62 -7.27
N ILE A 26 5.82 5.70 -5.95
CA ILE A 26 5.72 4.52 -5.06
C ILE A 26 4.38 4.56 -4.33
N ILE A 27 3.58 3.51 -4.51
CA ILE A 27 2.27 3.36 -3.89
C ILE A 27 2.40 2.66 -2.55
N LEU A 28 1.56 3.05 -1.59
CA LEU A 28 1.47 2.48 -0.25
C LEU A 28 0.04 1.99 0.05
N GLU A 29 -0.12 1.51 1.28
CA GLU A 29 -1.43 1.20 1.89
C GLU A 29 -2.28 0.26 1.02
N GLU A 30 -3.61 0.38 1.06
CA GLU A 30 -4.52 -0.59 0.46
C GLU A 30 -4.26 -0.88 -1.02
N ASP A 31 -3.89 0.13 -1.82
CA ASP A 31 -3.57 -0.06 -3.25
C ASP A 31 -2.31 -0.92 -3.42
N ALA A 32 -1.25 -0.64 -2.65
CA ALA A 32 -0.05 -1.46 -2.66
C ALA A 32 -0.32 -2.86 -2.08
N PHE A 33 -1.11 -2.96 -1.02
CA PHE A 33 -1.40 -4.23 -0.36
C PHE A 33 -2.15 -5.21 -1.27
N ARG A 34 -2.97 -4.73 -2.21
CA ARG A 34 -3.61 -5.58 -3.24
C ARG A 34 -2.61 -6.20 -4.20
N TRP A 35 -1.50 -5.51 -4.51
CA TRP A 35 -0.38 -6.05 -5.27
C TRP A 35 0.55 -6.94 -4.42
N MET A 36 0.39 -6.92 -3.10
CA MET A 36 1.13 -7.77 -2.14
C MET A 36 0.28 -8.93 -1.61
N GLY A 37 -0.81 -9.29 -2.29
CA GLY A 37 -1.63 -10.45 -1.95
C GLY A 37 -2.63 -10.24 -0.81
N GLN A 38 -2.88 -9.01 -0.35
CA GLN A 38 -3.96 -8.76 0.60
C GLN A 38 -5.30 -8.54 -0.09
N ARG A 39 -6.34 -9.16 0.46
CA ARG A 39 -7.72 -8.87 0.09
C ARG A 39 -8.26 -7.71 0.92
N VAL A 40 -7.96 -6.50 0.48
CA VAL A 40 -8.50 -5.24 1.00
C VAL A 40 -9.40 -4.61 -0.05
N ALA A 41 -10.43 -3.88 0.38
CA ALA A 41 -11.25 -3.10 -0.54
C ALA A 41 -10.43 -1.89 -1.04
N PRO A 42 -10.47 -1.55 -2.34
CA PRO A 42 -9.93 -0.28 -2.82
C PRO A 42 -10.57 0.85 -2.02
N ARG A 43 -9.74 1.83 -1.62
CA ARG A 43 -10.18 3.00 -0.87
C ARG A 43 -10.10 4.25 -1.72
N GLU A 44 -10.67 5.33 -1.20
CA GLU A 44 -10.80 6.61 -1.89
C GLU A 44 -9.48 7.38 -2.06
N ASP A 45 -8.46 7.00 -1.30
CA ASP A 45 -7.16 7.67 -1.27
C ASP A 45 -6.11 6.86 -2.02
N LEU A 46 -5.45 7.48 -3.00
CA LEU A 46 -4.18 7.01 -3.54
C LEU A 46 -3.06 7.42 -2.58
N ASP A 47 -2.45 6.45 -1.93
CA ASP A 47 -1.38 6.65 -0.97
C ASP A 47 0.00 6.57 -1.63
N LEU A 48 0.78 7.65 -1.55
CA LEU A 48 2.10 7.75 -2.20
C LEU A 48 3.22 7.99 -1.18
N LEU A 49 4.31 7.24 -1.32
CA LEU A 49 5.54 7.47 -0.54
C LEU A 49 6.37 8.58 -1.19
N ILE A 50 6.79 9.55 -0.38
CA ILE A 50 7.50 10.75 -0.80
C ILE A 50 8.76 10.93 0.04
N ARG A 51 9.88 11.30 -0.60
CA ARG A 51 11.10 11.70 0.12
C ARG A 51 10.78 12.88 1.02
N ASP A 52 11.30 12.87 2.25
CA ASP A 52 11.05 13.96 3.20
C ASP A 52 11.42 15.33 2.60
N SER A 53 12.52 15.39 1.83
CA SER A 53 13.00 16.61 1.16
C SER A 53 12.11 17.08 0.00
N GLU A 54 11.29 16.21 -0.58
CA GLU A 54 10.45 16.51 -1.75
C GLU A 54 8.97 16.71 -1.40
N LEU A 55 8.57 16.41 -0.16
CA LEU A 55 7.16 16.44 0.27
C LEU A 55 6.50 17.79 0.01
N GLU A 56 7.08 18.87 0.54
CA GLU A 56 6.53 20.21 0.36
C GLU A 56 6.52 20.63 -1.11
N GLY A 57 7.58 20.26 -1.84
CA GLY A 57 7.68 20.52 -3.26
C GLY A 57 6.55 19.88 -4.07
N ILE A 58 6.39 18.57 -3.95
CA ILE A 58 5.35 17.80 -4.67
C ILE A 58 3.96 18.30 -4.29
N LYS A 59 3.71 18.55 -3.00
CA LYS A 59 2.45 19.11 -2.52
C LYS A 59 2.14 20.46 -3.18
N THR A 60 3.11 21.37 -3.21
CA THR A 60 2.95 22.70 -3.83
C THR A 60 2.67 22.60 -5.32
N ASP A 61 3.38 21.74 -6.06
CA ASP A 61 3.12 21.57 -7.50
C ASP A 61 1.75 20.98 -7.78
N LEU A 62 1.30 20.00 -6.98
CA LEU A 62 -0.04 19.44 -7.10
C LEU A 62 -1.11 20.51 -6.90
N LEU A 63 -0.96 21.36 -5.86
CA LEU A 63 -1.87 22.48 -5.62
C LEU A 63 -1.82 23.52 -6.75
N ALA A 64 -0.63 23.80 -7.29
CA ALA A 64 -0.43 24.75 -8.38
C ALA A 64 -1.13 24.34 -9.69
N THR A 65 -1.49 23.06 -9.86
CA THR A 65 -2.34 22.63 -10.99
C THR A 65 -3.75 23.21 -10.94
N GLY A 66 -4.18 23.73 -9.78
CA GLY A 66 -5.55 24.19 -9.54
C GLY A 66 -6.58 23.07 -9.46
N ARG A 67 -6.18 21.79 -9.58
CA ARG A 67 -7.06 20.62 -9.59
C ARG A 67 -7.37 20.07 -8.19
N TYR A 68 -6.59 20.44 -7.19
CA TYR A 68 -6.69 19.86 -5.85
C TYR A 68 -6.97 20.92 -4.78
N ASP A 69 -7.67 20.49 -3.73
CA ASP A 69 -7.74 21.20 -2.44
C ASP A 69 -7.01 20.38 -1.37
N LEU A 70 -6.30 21.08 -0.48
CA LEU A 70 -5.82 20.47 0.75
C LEU A 70 -7.00 20.25 1.70
N VAL A 71 -7.15 19.03 2.18
CA VAL A 71 -8.23 18.64 3.11
C VAL A 71 -7.68 17.90 4.31
N GLU A 72 -8.46 17.79 5.37
CA GLU A 72 -8.10 16.96 6.52
C GLU A 72 -8.09 15.47 6.16
N GLN A 73 -7.28 14.71 6.90
CA GLN A 73 -7.22 13.26 6.79
C GLN A 73 -8.53 12.61 7.24
N ASN A 74 -8.94 11.57 6.52
CA ASN A 74 -10.12 10.80 6.90
C ASN A 74 -9.76 9.75 7.95
N LEU A 75 -9.85 10.14 9.23
CA LEU A 75 -9.52 9.26 10.35
C LEU A 75 -10.39 7.99 10.39
N ALA A 76 -11.65 8.03 9.96
CA ALA A 76 -12.46 6.82 9.91
C ALA A 76 -11.86 5.77 8.96
N TYR A 77 -11.32 6.20 7.81
CA TYR A 77 -10.60 5.30 6.91
C TYR A 77 -9.25 4.86 7.45
N ARG A 78 -8.54 5.74 8.14
CA ARG A 78 -7.25 5.46 8.79
C ARG A 78 -7.39 4.72 10.14
N LEU A 79 -8.52 4.05 10.36
CA LEU A 79 -8.81 3.27 11.58
C LEU A 79 -8.64 4.09 12.87
N HIS A 80 -9.01 5.37 12.79
CA HIS A 80 -8.87 6.38 13.83
C HIS A 80 -7.44 6.53 14.36
N ASP A 81 -6.43 6.30 13.52
CA ASP A 81 -5.03 6.53 13.89
C ASP A 81 -4.68 8.02 13.78
N PRO A 82 -4.54 8.76 14.90
CA PRO A 82 -4.31 10.21 14.86
C PRO A 82 -2.95 10.56 14.27
N TYR A 83 -1.99 9.64 14.27
CA TYR A 83 -0.67 9.84 13.67
C TYR A 83 -0.74 10.02 12.15
N THR A 84 -1.87 9.72 11.50
CA THR A 84 -2.03 10.03 10.08
C THR A 84 -2.34 11.50 9.82
N GLN A 85 -2.71 12.31 10.82
CA GLN A 85 -3.05 13.73 10.60
C GLN A 85 -1.89 14.57 10.05
N GLN A 86 -0.66 14.14 10.26
CA GLN A 86 0.55 14.74 9.70
C GLN A 86 0.77 14.40 8.21
N VAL A 87 -0.03 13.52 7.62
CA VAL A 87 0.03 13.15 6.19
C VAL A 87 -0.82 14.13 5.37
N PRO A 88 -0.24 14.97 4.49
CA PRO A 88 -1.02 15.85 3.62
C PRO A 88 -1.97 15.06 2.72
N ARG A 89 -3.24 15.48 2.69
CA ARG A 89 -4.30 14.89 1.85
C ARG A 89 -4.84 15.90 0.86
N LEU A 90 -4.80 15.56 -0.43
CA LEU A 90 -5.23 16.42 -1.52
C LEU A 90 -6.44 15.81 -2.23
N ARG A 91 -7.59 16.49 -2.18
CA ARG A 91 -8.83 16.04 -2.83
C ARG A 91 -8.97 16.65 -4.22
N LEU A 92 -9.36 15.85 -5.20
CA LEU A 92 -9.61 16.32 -6.56
C LEU A 92 -10.92 17.14 -6.65
N LYS A 93 -10.87 18.30 -7.31
CA LYS A 93 -12.01 19.21 -7.55
C LYS A 93 -12.93 18.77 -8.68
N PRO A 94 -14.18 19.27 -8.75
CA PRO A 94 -14.86 20.06 -7.71
C PRO A 94 -15.58 19.22 -6.65
N ASP A 95 -15.92 17.96 -6.92
CA ASP A 95 -16.69 17.10 -6.00
C ASP A 95 -16.29 15.61 -6.13
N SER A 96 -14.99 15.33 -6.20
CA SER A 96 -14.50 13.93 -6.21
C SER A 96 -14.34 13.40 -4.79
N SER A 97 -14.61 12.12 -4.58
CA SER A 97 -14.14 11.38 -3.40
C SER A 97 -12.65 11.04 -3.51
N GLU A 98 -12.08 11.08 -4.73
CA GLU A 98 -10.69 10.72 -4.98
C GLU A 98 -9.73 11.72 -4.32
N CYS A 99 -8.84 11.17 -3.51
CA CYS A 99 -7.80 11.92 -2.82
C CYS A 99 -6.42 11.32 -3.07
N ILE A 100 -5.38 12.12 -2.89
CA ILE A 100 -3.98 11.67 -2.84
C ILE A 100 -3.46 11.98 -1.45
N SER A 101 -2.92 10.98 -0.78
CA SER A 101 -2.27 11.11 0.52
C SER A 101 -0.75 10.98 0.35
N LEU A 102 0.00 11.98 0.82
CA LEU A 102 1.45 12.09 0.61
C LEU A 102 2.19 11.68 1.88
N TRP A 103 2.60 10.42 1.96
CA TRP A 103 3.33 9.88 3.10
C TRP A 103 4.82 10.18 2.96
N SER A 104 5.39 10.86 3.94
CA SER A 104 6.83 11.08 3.95
C SER A 104 7.58 9.83 4.42
N GLU A 105 8.87 9.72 4.10
CA GLU A 105 9.73 8.61 4.55
C GLU A 105 9.74 8.48 6.07
N SER A 106 9.86 9.61 6.77
CA SER A 106 9.86 9.66 8.24
C SER A 106 8.52 9.26 8.84
N VAL A 107 7.40 9.72 8.26
CA VAL A 107 6.06 9.38 8.75
C VAL A 107 5.74 7.90 8.51
N TYR A 108 6.06 7.35 7.33
CA TYR A 108 5.78 5.93 7.03
C TYR A 108 6.87 4.97 7.53
N MET A 109 8.02 5.48 7.95
CA MET A 109 9.19 4.69 8.35
C MET A 109 9.68 3.77 7.22
N LEU A 110 9.68 4.29 5.99
CA LEU A 110 10.05 3.55 4.80
C LEU A 110 10.82 4.43 3.83
N ASN A 111 12.01 3.99 3.43
CA ASN A 111 12.88 4.73 2.52
C ASN A 111 12.44 4.59 1.04
N VAL A 112 12.50 5.67 0.27
CA VAL A 112 12.10 5.71 -1.15
C VAL A 112 13.06 4.94 -2.07
N ASP A 113 14.36 4.97 -1.77
CA ASP A 113 15.42 4.44 -2.63
C ASP A 113 15.72 2.96 -2.43
N GLY A 114 15.16 2.33 -1.40
CA GLY A 114 15.30 0.88 -1.21
C GLY A 114 14.59 0.03 -2.27
N GLU A 115 14.69 -1.28 -2.10
CA GLU A 115 14.15 -2.29 -3.03
C GLU A 115 12.64 -2.12 -3.24
N LYS A 116 12.21 -2.26 -4.49
CA LYS A 116 10.84 -2.01 -4.94
C LYS A 116 10.55 -2.78 -6.21
N ILE A 117 9.28 -2.96 -6.50
CA ILE A 117 8.79 -3.78 -7.61
C ILE A 117 7.94 -2.89 -8.50
N GLU A 118 8.19 -2.93 -9.81
CA GLU A 118 7.36 -2.23 -10.78
C GLU A 118 6.02 -2.95 -10.93
N VAL A 119 4.93 -2.19 -10.83
CA VAL A 119 3.56 -2.68 -11.02
C VAL A 119 2.95 -1.99 -12.25
N PRO A 120 2.03 -2.66 -12.94
CA PRO A 120 1.53 -2.15 -14.21
C PRO A 120 0.56 -0.98 -14.07
N ASP A 121 -0.03 -0.73 -12.89
CA ASP A 121 -1.00 0.34 -12.66
C ASP A 121 -1.03 0.73 -11.18
N THR A 122 -1.72 1.83 -10.84
CA THR A 122 -1.93 2.21 -9.44
C THR A 122 -2.89 1.28 -8.72
N GLU A 123 -3.86 0.72 -9.44
CA GLU A 123 -4.83 -0.21 -8.89
C GLU A 123 -4.73 -1.60 -9.51
N ALA A 124 -4.73 -2.63 -8.68
CA ALA A 124 -4.95 -4.01 -9.11
C ALA A 124 -6.44 -4.32 -9.13
N TRP A 125 -7.04 -4.72 -10.24
CA TRP A 125 -8.47 -5.10 -10.29
C TRP A 125 -8.78 -6.34 -9.41
N ASN A 126 -7.81 -7.26 -9.33
CA ASN A 126 -7.86 -8.45 -8.48
C ASN A 126 -6.74 -8.41 -7.44
N VAL A 127 -6.78 -9.29 -6.44
CA VAL A 127 -5.67 -9.46 -5.48
C VAL A 127 -4.55 -10.23 -6.17
N VAL A 128 -3.39 -9.59 -6.28
CA VAL A 128 -2.20 -10.11 -6.96
C VAL A 128 -1.07 -10.19 -5.94
N LEU A 129 -0.24 -11.22 -6.00
CA LEU A 129 1.02 -11.25 -5.26
C LEU A 129 2.16 -11.13 -6.24
N MET A 130 2.75 -9.94 -6.33
CA MET A 130 3.88 -9.67 -7.22
C MET A 130 5.13 -10.49 -6.86
N GLU A 131 5.32 -10.76 -5.57
CA GLU A 131 6.43 -11.59 -5.09
C GLU A 131 5.99 -13.03 -4.90
N GLU A 132 5.84 -13.75 -6.02
CA GLU A 132 5.35 -15.14 -6.06
C GLU A 132 6.19 -16.11 -5.19
N ARG A 133 7.41 -15.75 -4.79
CA ARG A 133 8.20 -16.54 -3.82
C ARG A 133 7.53 -16.65 -2.44
N PHE A 134 6.67 -15.70 -2.08
CA PHE A 134 5.84 -15.74 -0.88
C PHE A 134 4.49 -16.41 -1.11
N ASP A 135 4.23 -16.92 -2.31
CA ASP A 135 2.95 -17.53 -2.59
C ASP A 135 2.75 -18.80 -1.74
N VAL A 136 1.52 -18.96 -1.29
CA VAL A 136 1.12 -20.08 -0.45
C VAL A 136 1.02 -21.33 -1.29
N ASP A 137 1.40 -22.47 -0.72
CA ASP A 137 1.20 -23.75 -1.37
C ASP A 137 -0.30 -23.91 -1.72
N PRO A 138 -0.67 -24.34 -2.94
CA PRO A 138 -2.06 -24.53 -3.34
C PRO A 138 -2.87 -25.44 -2.40
N SER A 139 -2.22 -26.38 -1.69
CA SER A 139 -2.86 -27.20 -0.67
C SER A 139 -3.39 -26.40 0.52
N TRP A 140 -2.86 -25.19 0.75
CA TRP A 140 -3.28 -24.27 1.80
C TRP A 140 -4.32 -23.26 1.32
N ALA A 141 -4.47 -23.07 0.00
CA ALA A 141 -5.53 -22.27 -0.61
C ALA A 141 -6.94 -22.86 -0.36
N ASN A 142 -7.03 -24.15 -0.03
CA ASN A 142 -8.28 -24.81 0.40
C ASN A 142 -8.67 -24.54 1.88
N ALA A 143 -7.86 -23.76 2.61
CA ALA A 143 -8.13 -23.40 4.00
C ALA A 143 -9.14 -22.25 4.12
N ALA A 144 -10.41 -22.63 4.20
CA ALA A 144 -11.46 -21.98 5.01
C ALA A 144 -11.86 -20.50 4.84
N SER A 145 -11.08 -19.59 4.26
CA SER A 145 -11.47 -18.17 4.31
C SER A 145 -10.81 -17.24 3.29
N ILE A 146 -10.11 -17.78 2.29
CA ILE A 146 -9.22 -16.96 1.46
C ILE A 146 -9.59 -17.18 0.00
N GLY A 147 -10.15 -16.14 -0.63
CA GLY A 147 -10.24 -16.09 -2.09
C GLY A 147 -8.83 -16.08 -2.64
N TYR A 148 -8.61 -16.82 -3.72
CA TYR A 148 -7.30 -17.04 -4.33
C TYR A 148 -6.51 -15.74 -4.53
N THR A 149 -5.28 -15.71 -4.01
CA THR A 149 -4.25 -14.80 -4.51
C THR A 149 -4.01 -15.19 -5.95
N THR A 150 -4.28 -14.27 -6.87
CA THR A 150 -4.15 -14.55 -8.30
C THR A 150 -2.71 -14.33 -8.73
N ARG A 151 -2.10 -15.29 -9.42
CA ARG A 151 -0.80 -15.07 -10.05
C ARG A 151 -0.99 -14.36 -11.39
N ILE A 152 -0.02 -13.53 -11.76
CA ILE A 152 -0.05 -12.87 -13.09
C ILE A 152 -0.01 -13.93 -14.20
N GLY A 153 0.71 -15.03 -13.98
CA GLY A 153 0.82 -16.14 -14.92
C GLY A 153 -0.49 -16.89 -15.20
N ASP A 154 -1.52 -16.72 -14.36
CA ASP A 154 -2.80 -17.45 -14.49
C ASP A 154 -3.74 -16.83 -15.54
N GLY A 155 -3.31 -15.80 -16.26
CA GLY A 155 -4.10 -15.17 -17.33
C GLY A 155 -5.30 -14.36 -16.84
N VAL A 156 -5.38 -14.06 -15.55
CA VAL A 156 -6.47 -13.29 -14.97
C VAL A 156 -6.34 -11.81 -15.34
N LYS A 157 -7.48 -11.16 -15.58
CA LYS A 157 -7.52 -9.71 -15.80
C LYS A 157 -7.18 -8.99 -14.50
N ILE A 158 -5.93 -8.58 -14.36
CA ILE A 158 -5.41 -7.86 -13.19
C ILE A 158 -5.54 -6.34 -13.30
N LEU A 159 -5.84 -5.83 -14.50
CA LEU A 159 -5.83 -4.40 -14.80
C LEU A 159 -7.26 -3.83 -14.89
N PRO A 160 -7.49 -2.62 -14.36
CA PRO A 160 -8.74 -1.91 -14.53
C PRO A 160 -8.99 -1.58 -16.02
N PRO A 161 -10.26 -1.45 -16.46
CA PRO A 161 -10.58 -1.07 -17.84
C PRO A 161 -10.06 0.33 -18.22
N ILE A 162 -10.01 1.24 -17.24
CA ILE A 162 -9.45 2.58 -17.38
C ILE A 162 -8.10 2.58 -16.67
N ARG A 163 -7.06 2.98 -17.39
CA ARG A 163 -5.67 2.98 -16.91
C ARG A 163 -5.33 4.32 -16.26
N CYS A 164 -4.46 4.30 -15.25
CA CYS A 164 -3.99 5.54 -14.64
C CYS A 164 -3.15 6.41 -15.60
N GLN A 165 -2.49 5.77 -16.56
CA GLN A 165 -1.61 6.39 -17.55
C GLN A 165 -2.20 6.29 -18.96
N SER A 166 -2.03 7.36 -19.75
CA SER A 166 -2.25 7.32 -21.19
C SER A 166 -1.23 6.41 -21.89
N ALA A 167 -1.57 5.90 -23.08
CA ALA A 167 -0.70 4.96 -23.79
C ALA A 167 0.67 5.54 -24.19
N ASP A 168 0.74 6.86 -24.36
CA ASP A 168 1.93 7.65 -24.70
C ASP A 168 2.72 8.14 -23.49
N LYS A 169 2.17 8.01 -22.27
CA LYS A 169 2.91 8.25 -21.03
C LYS A 169 3.26 6.94 -20.35
N LYS A 170 4.57 6.72 -20.17
CA LYS A 170 5.11 5.61 -19.39
C LYS A 170 6.03 6.15 -18.31
N TYR A 171 5.47 6.37 -17.14
CA TYR A 171 6.18 6.60 -15.90
C TYR A 171 6.14 5.31 -15.07
N PRO A 172 7.28 4.79 -14.61
CA PRO A 172 7.30 3.59 -13.78
C PRO A 172 6.53 3.80 -12.48
N ILE A 173 5.69 2.82 -12.13
CA ILE A 173 4.90 2.78 -10.90
C ILE A 173 5.48 1.65 -10.06
N TYR A 174 5.71 1.91 -8.78
CA TYR A 174 6.33 0.97 -7.89
C TYR A 174 5.48 0.69 -6.66
N ILE A 175 5.69 -0.49 -6.07
CA ILE A 175 5.36 -0.80 -4.68
C ILE A 175 6.65 -1.19 -3.94
N PRO A 176 6.70 -1.05 -2.61
CA PRO A 176 7.77 -1.64 -1.80
C PRO A 176 7.77 -3.17 -1.92
N THR A 177 8.89 -3.83 -1.61
CA THR A 177 8.87 -5.28 -1.40
C THR A 177 8.13 -5.61 -0.10
N LEU A 178 7.55 -6.82 -0.02
CA LEU A 178 6.83 -7.34 1.13
C LEU A 178 7.68 -7.30 2.42
N PRO A 179 8.96 -7.74 2.45
CA PRO A 179 9.77 -7.62 3.66
C PRO A 179 9.92 -6.18 4.14
N ARG A 180 10.15 -5.24 3.21
CA ARG A 180 10.29 -3.82 3.54
C ARG A 180 8.99 -3.21 4.05
N MET A 181 7.86 -3.62 3.47
CA MET A 181 6.55 -3.20 3.95
C MET A 181 6.27 -3.73 5.36
N LEU A 182 6.58 -5.01 5.62
CA LEU A 182 6.44 -5.61 6.95
C LEU A 182 7.35 -4.92 7.97
N ASP A 183 8.60 -4.64 7.60
CA ASP A 183 9.55 -3.91 8.45
C ASP A 183 9.06 -2.51 8.81
N ALA A 184 8.55 -1.74 7.83
CA ALA A 184 8.00 -0.41 8.07
C ALA A 184 6.78 -0.45 9.01
N LEU A 185 5.86 -1.41 8.82
CA LEU A 185 4.70 -1.58 9.71
C LEU A 185 5.11 -2.02 11.13
N LEU A 186 6.16 -2.85 11.26
CA LEU A 186 6.70 -3.25 12.56
C LEU A 186 7.36 -2.06 13.26
N ASP A 187 8.14 -1.26 12.55
CA ASP A 187 8.74 -0.04 13.06
C ASP A 187 7.66 0.97 13.51
N GLN A 188 6.60 1.17 12.73
CA GLN A 188 5.44 2.00 13.12
C GLN A 188 4.74 1.46 14.38
N SER A 189 4.51 0.14 14.45
CA SER A 189 3.89 -0.46 15.63
C SER A 189 4.76 -0.32 16.88
N ARG A 190 6.09 -0.36 16.74
CA ARG A 190 7.04 -0.16 17.84
C ARG A 190 7.10 1.30 18.26
N TYR A 191 7.17 2.23 17.30
CA TYR A 191 7.18 3.67 17.56
C TYR A 191 6.00 4.07 18.43
N ARG A 192 4.80 3.56 18.12
CA ARG A 192 3.60 3.79 18.92
C ARG A 192 3.70 3.33 20.38
N ILE A 193 4.47 2.27 20.66
CA ILE A 193 4.68 1.80 22.04
C ILE A 193 5.67 2.71 22.77
N ILE A 194 6.67 3.24 22.05
CA ILE A 194 7.71 4.11 22.60
C ILE A 194 7.19 5.53 22.83
N HIS A 195 6.27 6.00 21.99
CA HIS A 195 5.73 7.36 21.98
C HIS A 195 4.22 7.39 22.27
N PRO A 196 3.73 6.84 23.39
CA PRO A 196 2.30 6.75 23.66
C PRO A 196 1.58 8.11 23.71
N GLU A 197 2.30 9.20 23.98
CA GLU A 197 1.81 10.59 23.97
C GLU A 197 1.31 11.05 22.59
N GLU A 198 1.84 10.50 21.50
CA GLU A 198 1.42 10.81 20.13
C GLU A 198 0.19 9.99 19.68
N PHE A 199 -0.21 9.00 20.49
CA PHE A 199 -1.30 8.07 20.18
C PHE A 199 -2.29 8.00 21.34
N PRO A 200 -3.19 8.99 21.50
CA PRO A 200 -4.25 8.93 22.50
C PRO A 200 -5.00 7.59 22.45
N LEU A 201 -5.34 7.07 23.64
CA LEU A 201 -5.86 5.72 23.91
C LEU A 201 -7.11 5.29 23.11
N SER A 202 -7.71 6.20 22.33
CA SER A 202 -8.90 5.98 21.50
C SER A 202 -8.61 5.51 20.07
N GLY A 203 -7.38 5.65 19.56
CA GLY A 203 -7.05 5.26 18.18
C GLY A 203 -6.77 3.76 18.05
N THR A 204 -7.17 3.10 16.95
CA THR A 204 -6.73 1.72 16.72
C THR A 204 -5.29 1.69 16.18
N ASN A 205 -4.55 0.61 16.41
CA ASN A 205 -3.20 0.44 15.85
C ASN A 205 -3.29 -0.02 14.39
N ARG A 206 -3.26 0.96 13.48
CA ARG A 206 -3.37 0.77 12.03
C ARG A 206 -2.27 -0.16 11.50
N ALA A 207 -1.02 0.09 11.88
CA ALA A 207 0.10 -0.74 11.45
C ALA A 207 -0.07 -2.21 11.88
N LYS A 208 -0.47 -2.45 13.13
CA LYS A 208 -0.78 -3.79 13.65
C LYS A 208 -1.96 -4.43 12.91
N TYR A 209 -3.00 -3.66 12.56
CA TYR A 209 -4.11 -4.16 11.75
C TYR A 209 -3.61 -4.70 10.40
N HIS A 210 -2.77 -3.95 9.70
CA HIS A 210 -2.21 -4.39 8.41
C HIS A 210 -1.27 -5.60 8.55
N LEU A 211 -0.44 -5.66 9.61
CA LEU A 211 0.39 -6.84 9.91
C LEU A 211 -0.44 -8.12 10.12
N LEU A 212 -1.59 -7.99 10.81
CA LEU A 212 -2.52 -9.10 11.02
C LEU A 212 -3.20 -9.52 9.71
N ASN A 213 -3.48 -8.58 8.80
CA ASN A 213 -4.02 -8.90 7.47
C ASN A 213 -2.98 -9.59 6.58
N PHE A 214 -1.72 -9.14 6.56
CA PHE A 214 -0.64 -9.86 5.88
C PHE A 214 -0.51 -11.29 6.43
N THR A 215 -0.49 -11.44 7.75
CA THR A 215 -0.45 -12.76 8.40
C THR A 215 -1.64 -13.63 7.96
N ARG A 216 -2.85 -13.05 7.93
CA ARG A 216 -4.06 -13.74 7.50
C ARG A 216 -3.96 -14.26 6.08
N TYR A 217 -3.69 -13.37 5.13
CA TYR A 217 -3.82 -13.63 3.70
C TYR A 217 -2.63 -14.37 3.11
N LEU A 218 -1.41 -14.11 3.59
CA LEU A 218 -0.19 -14.78 3.12
C LEU A 218 0.18 -15.99 3.97
N HIS A 219 -0.63 -16.32 4.99
CA HIS A 219 -0.38 -17.44 5.89
C HIS A 219 0.98 -17.40 6.59
N LEU A 220 1.43 -16.20 6.96
CA LEU A 220 2.75 -15.99 7.55
C LEU A 220 2.96 -16.76 8.85
N GLU A 221 1.89 -17.17 9.55
CA GLU A 221 2.01 -17.95 10.77
C GLU A 221 2.37 -19.43 10.53
N LYS A 222 2.28 -19.93 9.29
CA LYS A 222 2.62 -21.32 8.94
C LYS A 222 4.13 -21.52 8.89
N PRO A 223 4.66 -22.70 9.31
CA PRO A 223 6.10 -22.95 9.36
C PRO A 223 6.86 -22.60 8.07
N VAL A 224 6.41 -23.08 6.91
CA VAL A 224 7.09 -22.79 5.62
C VAL A 224 7.07 -21.31 5.29
N GLN A 225 6.00 -20.57 5.60
CA GLN A 225 5.97 -19.13 5.35
C GLN A 225 6.87 -18.37 6.33
N ARG A 226 6.96 -18.81 7.59
CA ARG A 226 7.91 -18.27 8.56
C ARG A 226 9.36 -18.42 8.08
N GLU A 227 9.70 -19.59 7.56
CA GLU A 227 11.03 -19.89 7.00
C GLU A 227 11.38 -19.01 5.81
N ARG A 228 10.38 -18.59 5.01
CA ARG A 228 10.57 -17.65 3.90
C ARG A 228 10.68 -16.19 4.37
N VAL A 229 9.75 -15.73 5.20
CA VAL A 229 9.62 -14.30 5.51
C VAL A 229 10.60 -13.82 6.57
N LEU A 230 10.81 -14.58 7.66
CA LEU A 230 11.58 -14.09 8.81
C LEU A 230 13.06 -13.80 8.48
N PRO A 231 13.75 -14.59 7.62
CA PRO A 231 15.13 -14.28 7.24
C PRO A 231 15.27 -13.01 6.39
N GLU A 232 14.21 -12.57 5.71
CA GLU A 232 14.22 -11.35 4.88
C GLU A 232 13.92 -10.08 5.69
N LEU A 233 13.41 -10.20 6.92
CA LEU A 233 13.16 -9.04 7.80
C LEU A 233 14.44 -8.54 8.45
N ALA A 234 14.47 -7.23 8.72
CA ALA A 234 15.50 -6.59 9.52
C ALA A 234 15.62 -7.29 10.90
N GLU A 235 16.86 -7.49 11.37
CA GLU A 235 17.13 -8.22 12.61
C GLU A 235 16.32 -7.67 13.80
N ARG A 236 16.24 -6.34 13.93
CA ARG A 236 15.47 -5.63 14.96
C ARG A 236 13.97 -5.96 14.97
N ASN A 237 13.42 -6.38 13.83
CA ASN A 237 11.99 -6.60 13.62
C ASN A 237 11.58 -8.08 13.75
N ARG A 238 12.54 -9.02 13.71
CA ARG A 238 12.25 -10.46 13.70
C ARG A 238 11.52 -10.94 14.95
N ALA A 239 11.95 -10.50 16.13
CA ALA A 239 11.35 -10.91 17.40
C ALA A 239 9.90 -10.43 17.54
N ASP A 240 9.63 -9.19 17.12
CA ASP A 240 8.28 -8.62 17.11
C ASP A 240 7.38 -9.36 16.13
N MET A 241 7.88 -9.68 14.93
CA MET A 241 7.13 -10.48 13.97
C MET A 241 6.83 -11.89 14.50
N VAL A 242 7.82 -12.59 15.08
CA VAL A 242 7.60 -13.90 15.72
C VAL A 242 6.50 -13.83 16.79
N THR A 243 6.49 -12.77 17.59
CA THR A 243 5.47 -12.53 18.61
C THR A 243 4.08 -12.38 17.99
N ILE A 244 3.94 -11.58 16.92
CA ILE A 244 2.67 -11.45 16.18
C ILE A 244 2.21 -12.81 15.66
N LEU A 245 3.10 -13.56 15.00
CA LEU A 245 2.78 -14.84 14.38
C LEU A 245 2.40 -15.93 15.41
N ASN A 246 3.02 -15.95 16.59
CA ASN A 246 2.69 -16.88 17.67
C ASN A 246 1.33 -16.59 18.29
N ASN A 247 0.97 -15.31 18.37
CA ASN A 247 -0.30 -14.86 18.95
C ASN A 247 -1.45 -14.87 17.95
N TYR A 248 -1.16 -14.97 16.64
CA TYR A 248 -2.19 -15.02 15.62
C TYR A 248 -3.05 -16.29 15.71
N LYS A 249 -4.37 -16.12 15.85
CA LYS A 249 -5.34 -17.21 15.84
C LYS A 249 -6.26 -17.06 14.62
N ARG A 250 -6.24 -18.05 13.74
CA ARG A 250 -7.22 -18.12 12.63
C ARG A 250 -8.61 -18.37 13.22
N LYS A 251 -9.60 -17.58 12.76
CA LYS A 251 -11.00 -17.87 13.06
C LYS A 251 -11.40 -19.19 12.38
N PRO A 252 -12.06 -20.12 13.07
CA PRO A 252 -12.52 -21.38 12.48
C PRO A 252 -13.59 -21.13 11.41
N LYS A 253 -13.78 -22.10 10.49
CA LYS A 253 -14.92 -22.10 9.55
C LYS A 253 -16.22 -22.03 10.35
N ILE A 254 -17.08 -21.06 10.05
CA ILE A 254 -18.52 -21.27 10.29
C ILE A 254 -18.95 -22.21 9.17
N PRO A 255 -19.44 -23.43 9.45
CA PRO A 255 -20.04 -24.27 8.43
C PRO A 255 -21.19 -23.48 7.79
N MET A 256 -21.13 -23.23 6.48
CA MET A 256 -22.31 -22.83 5.72
C MET A 256 -23.18 -24.05 5.49
#